data_AF-A0A349R311-F1
#
_entry.id   AF-A0A349R311-F1
#
_cell.length_a   1.000
_cell.length_b   1.000
_cell.length_c   1.000
_cell.angle_alpha   90.00
_cell.angle_beta   90.00
_cell.angle_gamma   90.00
#
_symmetry.space_group_name_H-M   'P 1'
#
loop_
_entity.id
_entity.type
_entity.pdbx_description
1 polymer ?
#
loop_
_entity_poly.entity_id
_entity_poly.type
_entity_poly.pdbx_seq_one_letter_code
_entity_poly.pdbx_strand_id
1 'polypeptide(L)'
;MSFAIDNKNTAAKFSLFFKRGVWSELLKLPTPKERAFYDWPDEHGKNYDDFSPTIFEPLQYNIGCYLSSTSLARLQEQREVLLNILKKPEGFNLRVDALGRSFALRYITSPDLNIFNPRKTINIIYTDFTLVLENNFAPVGVDFYLADVNGLILSYPDKPIQFEQQKQLF
;
A
#
# COMPACT_ATOMS: atom_id res chain seq x y z
N MET A 1 11.18 10.25 -3.17
CA MET A 1 10.31 9.07 -3.34
C MET A 1 8.91 9.59 -3.52
N SER A 2 8.34 9.45 -4.71
CA SER A 2 6.99 9.91 -5.01
C SER A 2 6.01 8.74 -4.87
N PHE A 3 4.94 9.01 -4.13
CA PHE A 3 3.79 8.14 -3.97
C PHE A 3 2.58 8.94 -4.40
N ALA A 4 1.63 8.29 -5.06
CA ALA A 4 0.37 8.92 -5.45
C ALA A 4 -0.82 8.09 -4.97
N ILE A 5 -1.83 8.78 -4.45
CA ILE A 5 -3.14 8.19 -4.11
C ILE A 5 -4.14 8.72 -5.13
N ASP A 6 -4.81 7.83 -5.85
CA ASP A 6 -5.75 8.19 -6.93
C ASP A 6 -5.14 9.19 -7.93
N ASN A 7 -3.90 8.92 -8.38
CA ASN A 7 -3.08 9.77 -9.25
C ASN A 7 -2.73 11.17 -8.69
N LYS A 8 -3.00 11.44 -7.41
CA LYS A 8 -2.60 12.68 -6.74
C LYS A 8 -1.35 12.45 -5.92
N ASN A 9 -0.31 13.24 -6.20
CA ASN A 9 0.94 13.18 -5.44
C ASN A 9 0.69 13.45 -3.94
N THR A 10 1.08 12.50 -3.11
CA THR A 10 0.81 12.49 -1.66
C THR A 10 1.53 13.61 -0.90
N ALA A 11 2.79 13.85 -1.25
CA ALA A 11 3.59 14.91 -0.63
C ALA A 11 3.06 16.30 -0.99
N ALA A 12 2.73 16.52 -2.27
CA ALA A 12 2.25 17.83 -2.73
C ALA A 12 0.83 18.14 -2.26
N LYS A 13 -0.08 17.15 -2.27
CA LYS A 13 -1.50 17.38 -1.98
C LYS A 13 -1.84 17.27 -0.50
N PHE A 14 -1.22 16.32 0.21
CA PHE A 14 -1.58 15.98 1.59
C PHE A 14 -0.45 16.21 2.59
N SER A 15 0.74 16.62 2.14
CA SER A 15 1.94 16.69 2.99
C SER A 15 2.21 15.35 3.69
N LEU A 16 1.88 14.25 2.99
CA LEU A 16 2.02 12.88 3.45
C LEU A 16 3.29 12.27 2.89
N PHE A 17 4.08 11.67 3.77
CA PHE A 17 5.32 10.98 3.45
C PHE A 17 5.29 9.56 4.01
N PHE A 18 6.05 8.66 3.38
CA PHE A 18 6.10 7.25 3.76
C PHE A 18 7.43 6.95 4.47
N LYS A 19 7.38 6.11 5.52
CA LYS A 19 8.57 5.67 6.26
C LYS A 19 9.49 4.84 5.34
N ARG A 20 10.78 4.80 5.67
CA ARG A 20 11.71 3.88 4.99
C ARG A 20 11.33 2.43 5.33
N GLY A 21 11.38 1.54 4.34
CA GLY A 21 11.00 0.12 4.50
C GLY A 21 9.59 -0.22 4.01
N VAL A 22 8.85 0.75 3.47
CA VAL A 22 7.50 0.51 2.93
C VAL A 22 7.50 -0.46 1.74
N TRP A 23 8.60 -0.56 0.99
CA TRP A 23 8.70 -1.51 -0.13
C TRP A 23 8.73 -2.97 0.30
N SER A 24 9.43 -3.31 1.40
CA SER A 24 9.44 -4.69 1.88
C SER A 24 8.05 -5.12 2.34
N GLU A 25 7.28 -4.18 2.90
CA GLU A 25 5.89 -4.43 3.25
C GLU A 25 5.02 -4.61 2.00
N LEU A 26 5.13 -3.73 1.00
CA LEU A 26 4.34 -3.80 -0.24
C LEU A 26 4.68 -5.02 -1.12
N LEU A 27 5.91 -5.53 -1.04
CA LEU A 27 6.38 -6.68 -1.81
C LEU A 27 6.29 -7.99 -1.03
N LYS A 28 5.61 -8.00 0.12
CA LYS A 28 5.47 -9.22 0.91
C LYS A 28 4.57 -10.23 0.19
N LEU A 29 4.90 -11.50 0.36
CA LEU A 29 4.15 -12.61 -0.21
C LEU A 29 2.91 -12.92 0.64
N PRO A 30 1.80 -13.34 0.01
CA PRO A 30 0.64 -13.79 0.76
C PRO A 30 0.93 -15.09 1.50
N THR A 31 0.39 -15.19 2.72
CA THR A 31 0.47 -16.40 3.53
C THR A 31 -0.61 -17.38 3.05
N PRO A 32 -0.28 -18.66 2.80
CA PRO A 32 -1.30 -19.67 2.52
C PRO A 32 -2.15 -19.89 3.77
N LYS A 33 -3.46 -19.98 3.59
CA LYS A 33 -4.38 -20.36 4.67
C LYS A 33 -4.08 -21.78 5.10
N GLU A 34 -4.15 -22.05 6.41
CA GLU A 34 -3.93 -23.38 6.94
C GLU A 34 -4.90 -24.39 6.30
N ARG A 35 -4.35 -25.46 5.74
CA ARG A 35 -5.12 -26.56 5.15
C ARG A 35 -5.78 -27.37 6.26
N ALA A 36 -6.97 -27.90 5.98
CA ALA A 36 -7.58 -28.88 6.86
C ALA A 36 -6.62 -30.07 7.01
N PHE A 37 -6.45 -30.54 8.24
CA PHE A 37 -5.64 -31.71 8.53
C PHE A 37 -6.31 -32.57 9.59
N TYR A 38 -6.00 -33.86 9.55
CA TYR A 38 -6.30 -34.80 10.62
C TYR A 38 -5.01 -35.22 11.32
N ASP A 39 -5.04 -35.19 12.65
CA ASP A 39 -3.96 -35.64 13.52
C ASP A 39 -4.44 -36.92 14.20
N TRP A 40 -3.97 -38.06 13.71
CA TRP A 40 -4.43 -39.37 14.16
C TRP A 40 -3.58 -39.82 15.36
N PRO A 41 -4.18 -40.25 16.49
CA PRO A 41 -3.44 -40.59 17.70
C PRO A 41 -2.38 -41.68 17.52
N ASP A 42 -2.62 -42.60 16.58
CA ASP A 42 -1.81 -43.79 16.36
C ASP A 42 -0.77 -43.62 15.24
N GLU A 43 -0.75 -42.47 14.56
CA GLU A 43 0.19 -42.19 13.47
C GLU A 43 1.11 -41.02 13.81
N HIS A 44 2.30 -41.02 13.23
CA HIS A 44 3.21 -39.89 13.34
C HIS A 44 2.97 -38.90 12.20
N GLY A 45 2.61 -37.67 12.56
CA GLY A 45 2.45 -36.57 11.63
C GLY A 45 0.99 -36.20 11.37
N LYS A 46 0.79 -35.22 10.50
CA LYS A 46 -0.53 -34.69 10.15
C LYS A 46 -0.88 -35.09 8.72
N ASN A 47 -2.09 -35.58 8.52
CA ASN A 47 -2.64 -35.89 7.21
C ASN A 47 -3.37 -34.65 6.69
N TYR A 48 -2.80 -33.95 5.70
CA TYR A 48 -3.35 -32.72 5.14
C TYR A 48 -4.29 -33.03 3.95
N ASP A 49 -5.28 -32.17 3.73
CA ASP A 49 -6.12 -32.24 2.54
C ASP A 49 -5.30 -31.91 1.28
N ASP A 50 -5.16 -32.88 0.38
CA ASP A 50 -4.45 -32.77 -0.89
C ASP A 50 -5.38 -32.45 -2.08
N PHE A 51 -6.71 -32.47 -1.89
CA PHE A 51 -7.68 -32.28 -2.98
C PHE A 51 -8.04 -30.80 -3.17
N SER A 52 -8.19 -30.05 -2.09
CA SER A 52 -8.58 -28.65 -2.18
C SER A 52 -7.45 -27.75 -2.73
N PRO A 53 -7.78 -26.71 -3.50
CA PRO A 53 -6.80 -25.73 -3.97
C PRO A 53 -6.21 -24.93 -2.80
N THR A 54 -4.95 -24.49 -2.92
CA THR A 54 -4.35 -23.58 -1.93
C THR A 54 -5.05 -22.22 -2.00
N ILE A 55 -5.67 -21.82 -0.89
CA ILE A 55 -6.27 -20.49 -0.74
C ILE A 55 -5.32 -19.64 0.10
N PHE A 56 -5.11 -18.39 -0.30
CA PHE A 56 -4.25 -17.44 0.42
C PHE A 56 -5.06 -16.51 1.30
N GLU A 57 -4.46 -16.06 2.39
CA GLU A 57 -5.05 -15.03 3.24
C GLU A 57 -5.01 -13.66 2.56
N PRO A 58 -5.99 -12.76 2.87
CA PRO A 58 -5.95 -11.39 2.43
C PRO A 58 -4.66 -10.68 2.84
N LEU A 59 -3.99 -10.05 1.89
CA LEU A 59 -2.73 -9.36 2.15
C LEU A 59 -3.01 -8.04 2.86
N GLN A 60 -2.68 -7.96 4.15
CA GLN A 60 -2.81 -6.74 4.94
C GLN A 60 -1.46 -6.06 5.14
N TYR A 61 -1.27 -4.84 4.69
CA TYR A 61 -0.02 -4.07 4.80
C TYR A 61 -0.04 -3.12 5.99
N ASN A 62 1.07 -3.06 6.72
CA ASN A 62 1.30 -2.07 7.77
C ASN A 62 2.25 -0.97 7.27
N ILE A 63 1.67 0.09 6.73
CA ILE A 63 2.43 1.18 6.09
C ILE A 63 2.67 2.31 7.08
N GLY A 64 3.92 2.49 7.49
CA GLY A 64 4.32 3.63 8.30
C GLY A 64 4.34 4.94 7.51
N CYS A 65 3.72 5.99 8.05
CA CYS A 65 3.57 7.29 7.40
C CYS A 65 3.97 8.45 8.32
N TYR A 66 4.25 9.60 7.71
CA TYR A 66 4.43 10.90 8.37
C TYR A 66 3.53 11.95 7.72
N LEU A 67 2.89 12.76 8.54
CA LEU A 67 2.27 14.02 8.11
C LEU A 67 3.08 15.19 8.65
N SER A 68 3.29 16.21 7.82
CA SER A 68 3.87 17.48 8.25
C SER A 68 2.84 18.60 8.17
N SER A 69 2.69 19.37 9.24
CA SER A 69 1.76 20.51 9.29
C SER A 69 2.35 21.70 10.06
N THR A 70 1.77 22.88 9.88
CA THR A 70 2.22 24.11 10.56
C THR A 70 1.50 24.36 11.89
N SER A 71 0.32 23.76 12.10
CA SER A 71 -0.46 23.90 13.32
C SER A 71 -1.27 22.63 13.61
N LEU A 72 -1.70 22.47 14.87
CA LEU A 72 -2.51 21.32 15.28
C LEU A 72 -3.89 21.31 14.60
N ALA A 73 -4.52 22.47 14.43
CA ALA A 73 -5.80 22.59 13.74
C ALA A 73 -5.70 22.14 12.27
N ARG A 74 -4.67 22.62 11.56
CA ARG A 74 -4.42 22.24 10.16
C ARG A 74 -4.09 20.76 10.01
N LEU A 75 -3.40 20.18 10.97
CA LEU A 75 -3.11 18.74 11.02
C LEU A 75 -4.40 17.93 11.11
N GLN A 76 -5.34 18.34 11.97
CA GLN A 76 -6.65 17.67 12.08
C GLN A 76 -7.42 17.74 10.76
N GLU A 77 -7.52 18.93 10.14
CA GLU A 77 -8.16 19.11 8.83
C GLU A 77 -7.51 18.22 7.75
N GLN A 78 -6.18 18.19 7.66
CA GLN A 78 -5.45 17.34 6.71
C GLN A 78 -5.73 15.86 6.94
N ARG A 79 -5.78 15.43 8.21
CA ARG A 79 -6.10 14.05 8.58
C ARG A 79 -7.53 13.70 8.19
N GLU A 80 -8.50 14.58 8.42
CA GLU A 80 -9.89 14.36 8.03
C GLU A 80 -10.04 14.24 6.52
N VAL A 81 -9.41 15.14 5.75
CA VAL A 81 -9.41 15.08 4.28
C VAL A 81 -8.78 13.77 3.79
N LEU A 82 -7.65 13.36 4.36
CA LEU A 82 -7.01 12.08 4.02
C LEU A 82 -7.93 10.91 4.34
N LEU A 83 -8.49 10.86 5.55
CA LEU A 83 -9.39 9.78 5.97
C LEU A 83 -10.66 9.73 5.12
N ASN A 84 -11.21 10.86 4.69
CA ASN A 84 -12.38 10.89 3.79
C ASN A 84 -12.08 10.27 2.43
N ILE A 85 -10.85 10.37 1.94
CA ILE A 85 -10.43 9.70 0.71
C ILE A 85 -10.24 8.20 0.97
N LEU A 86 -9.58 7.85 2.08
CA LEU A 86 -9.25 6.47 2.42
C LEU A 86 -10.48 5.63 2.82
N LYS A 87 -11.51 6.24 3.43
CA LYS A 87 -12.74 5.58 3.91
C LYS A 87 -13.71 5.17 2.80
N LYS A 88 -13.43 5.48 1.54
CA LYS A 88 -14.30 5.09 0.43
C LYS A 88 -14.46 3.56 0.39
N PRO A 89 -15.69 3.05 0.22
CA PRO A 89 -15.94 1.61 0.22
C PRO A 89 -15.26 0.88 -0.95
N GLU A 90 -15.05 1.59 -2.06
CA GLU A 90 -14.41 1.09 -3.28
C GLU A 90 -12.89 0.91 -3.12
N GLY A 91 -12.30 1.41 -2.03
CA GLY A 91 -10.85 1.50 -1.86
C GLY A 91 -10.25 2.68 -2.62
N PHE A 92 -8.92 2.67 -2.73
CA PHE A 92 -8.14 3.68 -3.44
C PHE A 92 -6.91 3.04 -4.09
N ASN A 93 -6.35 3.70 -5.10
CA ASN A 93 -5.15 3.23 -5.76
C ASN A 93 -3.91 3.92 -5.21
N LEU A 94 -2.99 3.15 -4.63
CA LEU A 94 -1.67 3.61 -4.20
C LEU A 94 -0.63 3.28 -5.27
N ARG A 95 -0.18 4.32 -5.98
CA ARG A 95 0.91 4.23 -6.96
C ARG A 95 2.25 4.51 -6.32
N VAL A 96 3.21 3.63 -6.58
CA VAL A 96 4.60 3.77 -6.12
C VAL A 96 5.50 3.90 -7.34
N ASP A 97 5.92 5.13 -7.65
CA ASP A 97 6.69 5.41 -8.86
C ASP A 97 8.02 4.65 -8.89
N ALA A 98 8.63 4.45 -7.71
CA ALA A 98 9.88 3.70 -7.58
C ALA A 98 9.74 2.19 -7.89
N LEU A 99 8.52 1.63 -7.76
CA LEU A 99 8.24 0.23 -8.10
C LEU A 99 7.60 0.09 -9.48
N GLY A 100 7.14 1.18 -10.10
CA GLY A 100 6.36 1.16 -11.34
C GLY A 100 5.03 0.38 -11.21
N ARG A 101 4.48 0.30 -9.99
CA ARG A 101 3.30 -0.52 -9.68
C ARG A 101 2.24 0.28 -8.93
N SER A 102 0.98 -0.05 -9.20
CA SER A 102 -0.19 0.54 -8.55
C SER A 102 -0.95 -0.52 -7.77
N PHE A 103 -1.15 -0.30 -6.48
CA PHE A 103 -1.82 -1.23 -5.58
C PHE A 103 -3.24 -0.74 -5.28
N ALA A 104 -4.24 -1.60 -5.50
CA ALA A 104 -5.63 -1.34 -5.13
C ALA A 104 -5.83 -1.73 -3.65
N LEU A 105 -5.97 -0.72 -2.79
CA LEU A 105 -5.94 -0.89 -1.33
C LEU A 105 -7.23 -0.39 -0.69
N ARG A 106 -7.62 -1.04 0.41
CA ARG A 106 -8.71 -0.63 1.29
C ARG A 106 -8.17 -0.25 2.65
N TYR A 107 -8.66 0.85 3.20
CA TYR A 107 -8.31 1.26 4.56
C TYR A 107 -9.05 0.40 5.60
N ILE A 108 -8.30 -0.19 6.54
CA ILE A 108 -8.87 -0.88 7.71
C ILE A 108 -8.83 0.06 8.92
N THR A 109 -7.62 0.42 9.36
CA THR A 109 -7.44 1.15 10.62
C THR A 109 -6.12 1.91 10.65
N SER A 110 -6.01 2.86 11.58
CA SER A 110 -4.79 3.58 11.92
C SER A 110 -4.67 3.64 13.45
N PRO A 111 -4.02 2.64 14.09
CA PRO A 111 -4.04 2.52 15.53
C PRO A 111 -3.19 3.58 16.22
N ASP A 112 -2.11 4.00 15.57
CA ASP A 112 -1.12 4.90 16.16
C ASP A 112 -1.35 6.33 15.72
N LEU A 113 -1.14 7.29 16.63
CA LEU A 113 -0.91 8.69 16.29
C LEU A 113 0.06 9.26 17.32
N ASN A 114 1.26 9.56 16.87
CA ASN A 114 2.33 10.12 17.67
C ASN A 114 2.74 11.45 17.08
N ILE A 115 2.69 12.51 17.89
CA ILE A 115 3.08 13.86 17.48
C ILE A 115 4.47 14.12 18.02
N PHE A 116 5.39 14.54 17.16
CA PHE A 116 6.75 14.89 17.54
C PHE A 116 7.24 16.14 16.81
N ASN A 117 8.10 16.89 17.49
CA ASN A 117 8.68 18.13 16.97
C ASN A 117 10.20 17.97 16.93
N PRO A 118 10.83 17.83 15.75
CA PRO A 118 12.28 17.75 15.64
C PRO A 118 12.90 19.08 16.07
N ARG A 119 13.92 19.03 16.93
CA ARG A 119 14.60 20.22 17.48
C ARG A 119 15.14 21.20 16.43
N LYS A 120 15.35 20.76 15.19
CA LYS A 120 15.92 21.56 14.09
C LYS A 120 14.87 22.29 13.22
N THR A 121 13.58 22.00 13.41
CA THR A 121 12.50 22.57 12.60
C THR A 121 11.64 23.45 13.49
N ILE A 122 11.62 24.76 13.20
CA ILE A 122 10.80 25.73 13.90
C ILE A 122 9.45 25.77 13.18
N ASN A 123 8.36 25.70 13.95
CA ASN A 123 6.99 25.87 13.46
C ASN A 123 6.43 24.79 12.51
N ILE A 124 7.03 23.59 12.50
CA ILE A 124 6.49 22.42 11.80
C ILE A 124 6.27 21.29 12.81
N ILE A 125 5.05 20.78 12.82
CA ILE A 125 4.62 19.63 13.60
C ILE A 125 4.66 18.41 12.69
N TYR A 126 5.32 17.36 13.15
CA TYR A 126 5.32 16.06 12.49
C TYR A 126 4.47 15.08 13.26
N THR A 127 3.73 14.26 12.53
CA THR A 127 2.91 13.20 13.11
C THR A 127 3.26 11.91 12.44
N ASP A 128 3.65 10.89 13.20
CA ASP A 128 3.77 9.54 12.70
C ASP A 128 2.59 8.67 13.10
N PHE A 129 2.24 7.79 12.17
CA PHE A 129 1.14 6.84 12.33
C PHE A 129 1.36 5.67 11.37
N THR A 130 0.71 4.56 11.68
CA THR A 130 0.69 3.37 10.84
C THR A 130 -0.67 3.27 10.16
N LEU A 131 -0.68 3.08 8.84
CA LEU A 131 -1.87 2.76 8.07
C LEU A 131 -1.93 1.24 7.86
N VAL A 132 -2.98 0.63 8.38
CA VAL A 132 -3.30 -0.78 8.10
C VAL A 132 -4.21 -0.82 6.89
N LEU A 133 -3.70 -1.38 5.80
CA LEU A 133 -4.36 -1.42 4.51
C LEU A 133 -4.53 -2.86 4.05
N GLU A 134 -5.64 -3.19 3.42
CA GLU A 134 -5.90 -4.51 2.86
C GLU A 134 -5.85 -4.46 1.34
N ASN A 135 -5.27 -5.47 0.71
CA ASN A 135 -5.37 -5.64 -0.73
C ASN A 135 -6.78 -6.15 -1.09
N ASN A 136 -7.48 -5.44 -1.97
CA ASN A 136 -8.82 -5.83 -2.40
C ASN A 136 -8.83 -6.94 -3.49
N PHE A 137 -7.68 -7.57 -3.77
CA PHE A 137 -7.50 -8.56 -4.85
C PHE A 137 -7.92 -8.07 -6.25
N ALA A 138 -8.18 -6.78 -6.40
CA ALA A 138 -8.43 -6.17 -7.70
C ALA A 138 -7.14 -6.20 -8.53
N PRO A 139 -7.24 -6.37 -9.86
CA PRO A 139 -6.08 -6.46 -10.73
C PRO A 139 -5.15 -5.26 -10.50
N VAL A 140 -3.89 -5.58 -10.17
CA VAL A 140 -2.82 -4.61 -9.96
C VAL A 140 -2.37 -4.13 -11.34
N GLY A 141 -2.52 -2.83 -11.61
CA GLY A 141 -1.98 -2.21 -12.81
C GLY A 141 -0.46 -2.13 -12.74
N VAL A 142 0.22 -2.60 -13.78
CA VAL A 142 1.66 -2.37 -13.97
C VAL A 142 1.82 -1.27 -15.01
N ASP A 143 2.56 -0.22 -14.67
CA ASP A 143 2.84 0.86 -15.60
C ASP A 143 4.04 0.46 -16.46
N PHE A 144 3.87 0.47 -17.77
CA PHE A 144 4.98 0.32 -18.71
C PHE A 144 5.21 1.60 -19.48
N TYR A 145 6.48 1.92 -19.68
CA TYR A 145 6.93 3.00 -20.56
C TYR A 145 7.50 2.35 -21.82
N LEU A 146 6.94 2.68 -22.98
CA LEU A 146 7.57 2.29 -24.25
C LEU A 146 8.76 3.22 -24.47
N ALA A 147 9.95 2.65 -24.62
CA ALA A 147 11.14 3.39 -25.02
C ALA A 147 11.62 2.86 -26.38
N ASP A 148 12.02 3.77 -27.27
CA ASP A 148 12.71 3.41 -28.51
C ASP A 148 14.07 2.75 -28.20
N VAL A 149 14.71 2.13 -29.21
CA VAL A 149 16.05 1.50 -29.13
C VAL A 149 17.11 2.45 -28.57
N ASN A 150 16.88 3.76 -28.69
CA ASN A 150 17.71 4.84 -28.17
C ASN A 150 17.35 5.29 -26.74
N GLY A 151 16.43 4.61 -26.05
CA GLY A 151 15.97 4.96 -24.70
C GLY A 151 15.02 6.16 -24.62
N LEU A 152 14.52 6.64 -25.77
CA LEU A 152 13.61 7.77 -25.84
C LEU A 152 12.20 7.30 -25.49
N ILE A 153 11.66 7.80 -24.38
CA ILE A 153 10.34 7.39 -23.87
C ILE A 153 9.26 7.90 -24.84
N LEU A 154 8.55 6.99 -25.50
CA LEU A 154 7.50 7.24 -26.48
C LEU A 154 6.13 7.49 -25.84
N SER A 155 5.99 7.22 -24.54
CA SER A 155 4.82 7.54 -23.72
C SER A 155 5.06 8.80 -22.88
N TYR A 156 4.04 9.64 -22.72
CA TYR A 156 4.17 10.82 -21.87
C TYR A 156 4.42 10.41 -20.39
N PRO A 157 5.33 11.09 -19.65
CA PRO A 157 5.62 10.76 -18.24
C PRO A 157 4.38 10.82 -17.33
N ASP A 158 3.43 11.70 -17.66
CA ASP A 158 2.16 11.93 -16.98
C ASP A 158 1.01 11.03 -17.48
N LYS A 159 1.22 10.28 -18.56
CA LYS A 159 0.25 9.32 -19.13
C LYS A 159 0.94 8.01 -19.53
N PRO A 160 1.37 7.19 -18.56
CA PRO A 160 1.88 5.85 -18.85
C PRO A 160 0.79 5.02 -19.53
N ILE A 161 1.21 4.06 -20.36
CA ILE A 161 0.29 3.06 -20.89
C ILE A 161 0.01 2.08 -19.76
N GLN A 162 -1.21 2.10 -19.26
CA GLN A 162 -1.67 1.19 -18.21
C GLN A 162 -2.20 -0.08 -18.86
N PHE A 163 -1.57 -1.21 -18.56
CA PHE A 163 -2.14 -2.51 -18.88
C PHE A 163 -2.72 -3.10 -17.60
N GLU A 164 -3.99 -3.50 -17.66
CA GLU A 164 -4.57 -4.38 -16.65
C GLU A 164 -4.02 -5.78 -16.89
N GLN A 165 -3.07 -6.20 -16.07
CA GLN A 165 -2.66 -7.59 -16.07
C GLN A 165 -3.78 -8.41 -15.40
N GLN A 166 -4.65 -9.00 -16.22
CA GLN A 166 -5.54 -10.04 -15.72
C GLN A 166 -4.68 -11.20 -15.21
N LYS A 167 -4.91 -11.55 -13.94
CA LYS A 167 -4.18 -12.52 -13.11
C LYS A 167 -2.85 -12.03 -12.53
N GLN A 168 -2.94 -11.73 -11.24
CA GLN A 168 -1.92 -12.11 -10.28
C GLN A 168 -1.96 -13.65 -10.16
N LEU A 169 -1.41 -14.36 -11.15
CA LEU A 169 -1.03 -15.76 -10.98
C LEU A 169 0.19 -15.75 -10.04
N PHE A 170 -0.05 -16.14 -8.80
CA PHE A 170 0.95 -16.89 -8.06
C PHE A 170 0.75 -18.36 -8.40
#